data_AF-A0A520IQZ4-F1
#
_entry.id   AF-A0A520IQZ4-F1
#
_cell.length_a   1.000
_cell.length_b   1.000
_cell.length_c   1.000
_cell.angle_alpha   90.00
_cell.angle_beta   90.00
_cell.angle_gamma   90.00
#
_symmetry.space_group_name_H-M   'P 1'
#
loop_
_entity.id
_entity.type
_entity.pdbx_description
1 polymer ?
#
loop_
_entity_poly.entity_id
_entity_poly.type
_entity_poly.pdbx_seq_one_letter_code
_entity_poly.pdbx_strand_id
1 'polypeptide(L)'
;GVAKILAKIVEEEQPDLVILGKQAIDDDNNQTGQMLAGLLNWGQGTFASKVEIADGSVHVTREVDGGAETDTLKLPAIITTDLRLNEPRYASLPNIMKAKSKPMATKAPADFGVDVTPRLTTLKVVEPAKRSAGIKVADVDELVGKLKTMGVAK
;
A
#
# COMPACT_ATOMS: atom_id res chain seq x y z
N GLY A 1 0.13 -15.76 -2.33
CA GLY A 1 0.33 -16.38 -1.01
C GLY A 1 -0.25 -15.52 0.09
N VAL A 2 0.29 -14.31 0.27
CA VAL A 2 -0.02 -13.40 1.39
C VAL A 2 -1.53 -13.22 1.65
N ALA A 3 -2.31 -12.77 0.66
CA ALA A 3 -3.75 -12.53 0.85
C ALA A 3 -4.53 -13.78 1.31
N LYS A 4 -4.14 -14.99 0.89
CA LYS A 4 -4.77 -16.24 1.34
C LYS A 4 -4.44 -16.56 2.80
N ILE A 5 -3.21 -16.29 3.23
CA ILE A 5 -2.80 -16.45 4.63
C ILE A 5 -3.56 -15.44 5.50
N LEU A 6 -3.61 -14.18 5.08
CA LEU A 6 -4.37 -13.15 5.78
C LEU A 6 -5.86 -13.50 5.87
N ALA A 7 -6.46 -14.07 4.83
CA ALA A 7 -7.85 -14.54 4.89
C ALA A 7 -8.05 -15.60 5.98
N LYS A 8 -7.10 -16.54 6.15
CA LYS A 8 -7.16 -17.53 7.24
C LYS A 8 -6.97 -16.93 8.62
N ILE A 9 -6.13 -15.90 8.74
CA ILE A 9 -5.99 -15.15 10.00
C ILE A 9 -7.29 -14.39 10.32
N VAL A 10 -7.95 -13.81 9.32
CA VAL A 10 -9.25 -13.15 9.49
C VAL A 10 -10.33 -14.16 9.91
N GLU A 11 -10.34 -15.36 9.33
CA GLU A 11 -11.24 -16.45 9.77
C GLU A 11 -10.98 -16.87 11.22
N GLU A 12 -9.73 -16.88 11.69
CA GLU A 12 -9.37 -17.27 13.06
C GLU A 12 -9.67 -16.16 14.09
N GLU A 13 -9.26 -14.93 13.79
CA GLU A 13 -9.30 -13.79 14.73
C GLU A 13 -10.62 -13.01 14.67
N GLN A 14 -11.42 -13.20 13.60
CA GLN A 14 -12.72 -12.54 13.38
C GLN A 14 -12.70 -11.00 13.58
N PRO A 15 -11.76 -10.25 12.98
CA PRO A 15 -11.73 -8.79 13.12
C PRO A 15 -12.85 -8.12 12.32
N ASP A 16 -13.41 -7.03 12.83
CA ASP A 16 -14.39 -6.22 12.09
C ASP A 16 -13.73 -5.30 11.05
N LEU A 17 -12.41 -5.04 11.16
CA LEU A 17 -11.69 -4.13 10.28
C LEU A 17 -10.25 -4.61 10.09
N VAL A 18 -9.80 -4.66 8.84
CA VAL A 18 -8.39 -4.94 8.51
C VAL A 18 -7.78 -3.71 7.84
N ILE A 19 -6.64 -3.26 8.35
CA ILE A 19 -5.89 -2.12 7.81
C ILE A 19 -4.57 -2.63 7.23
N LEU A 20 -4.30 -2.31 5.97
CA LEU A 20 -3.06 -2.60 5.28
C LEU A 20 -2.46 -1.32 4.69
N GLY A 21 -1.17 -1.34 4.38
CA GLY A 21 -0.59 -0.33 3.49
C GLY A 21 -1.13 -0.46 2.06
N LYS A 22 -1.19 0.65 1.33
CA LYS A 22 -1.53 0.67 -0.11
C LYS A 22 -0.63 -0.27 -0.93
N GLN A 23 0.68 -0.12 -0.79
CA GLN A 23 1.68 -0.89 -1.52
C GLN A 23 2.90 -1.17 -0.65
N ALA A 24 3.58 -2.27 -0.93
CA ALA A 24 4.91 -2.51 -0.38
C ALA A 24 5.94 -1.92 -1.36
N ILE A 25 6.95 -1.22 -0.83
CA ILE A 25 7.92 -0.46 -1.64
C ILE A 25 8.98 -1.33 -2.33
N ASP A 26 9.00 -2.61 -2.02
CA ASP A 26 9.92 -3.60 -2.57
C ASP A 26 9.35 -4.25 -3.84
N ASP A 27 8.05 -4.56 -3.86
CA ASP A 27 7.38 -5.16 -5.01
C ASP A 27 6.51 -4.19 -5.83
N ASP A 28 6.14 -3.02 -5.26
CA ASP A 28 5.28 -1.99 -5.83
C ASP A 28 3.99 -2.52 -6.48
N ASN A 29 3.46 -3.65 -5.97
CA ASN A 29 2.36 -4.35 -6.62
C ASN A 29 0.99 -3.74 -6.36
N ASN A 30 0.78 -3.14 -5.19
CA ASN A 30 -0.51 -2.61 -4.74
C ASN A 30 -1.66 -3.64 -4.94
N GLN A 31 -1.50 -4.87 -4.45
CA GLN A 31 -2.47 -5.97 -4.72
C GLN A 31 -3.05 -6.62 -3.46
N THR A 32 -2.25 -6.75 -2.38
CA THR A 32 -2.58 -7.62 -1.24
C THR A 32 -3.93 -7.28 -0.60
N GLY A 33 -4.22 -6.00 -0.35
CA GLY A 33 -5.48 -5.58 0.27
C GLY A 33 -6.69 -5.87 -0.60
N GLN A 34 -6.61 -5.57 -1.89
CA GLN A 34 -7.73 -5.79 -2.83
C GLN A 34 -7.99 -7.29 -3.06
N MET A 35 -6.92 -8.10 -3.14
CA MET A 35 -7.05 -9.55 -3.20
C MET A 35 -7.71 -10.12 -1.94
N LEU A 36 -7.33 -9.62 -0.76
CA LEU A 36 -7.92 -10.05 0.52
C LEU A 36 -9.41 -9.73 0.57
N ALA A 37 -9.81 -8.51 0.19
CA ALA A 37 -11.21 -8.11 0.10
C ALA A 37 -12.01 -9.03 -0.83
N GLY A 38 -11.46 -9.36 -2.00
CA GLY A 38 -12.10 -10.29 -2.94
C GLY A 38 -12.22 -11.72 -2.41
N LEU A 39 -11.22 -12.21 -1.68
CA LEU A 39 -11.25 -13.56 -1.07
C LEU A 39 -12.28 -13.68 0.06
N LEU A 40 -12.46 -12.60 0.85
CA LEU A 40 -13.41 -12.55 1.96
C LEU A 40 -14.80 -12.10 1.55
N ASN A 41 -14.95 -11.58 0.32
CA ASN A 41 -16.16 -10.89 -0.15
C ASN A 41 -16.55 -9.71 0.75
N TRP A 42 -15.57 -8.91 1.18
CA TRP A 42 -15.76 -7.73 2.03
C TRP A 42 -15.69 -6.42 1.23
N GLY A 43 -16.33 -5.38 1.75
CA GLY A 43 -16.16 -4.02 1.22
C GLY A 43 -14.71 -3.55 1.37
N GLN A 44 -14.22 -2.73 0.43
CA GLN A 44 -12.86 -2.21 0.46
C GLN A 44 -12.79 -0.70 0.24
N GLY A 45 -11.94 -0.03 1.02
CA GLY A 45 -11.61 1.39 0.88
C GLY A 45 -10.12 1.54 0.61
N THR A 46 -9.76 1.69 -0.67
CA THR A 46 -8.35 1.79 -1.08
C THR A 46 -7.87 3.23 -1.12
N PHE A 47 -6.57 3.43 -0.87
CA PHE A 47 -5.93 4.76 -0.92
C PHE A 47 -6.51 5.75 0.09
N ALA A 48 -6.86 5.25 1.27
CA ALA A 48 -7.50 6.05 2.31
C ALA A 48 -6.58 7.17 2.80
N SER A 49 -7.02 8.42 2.68
CA SER A 49 -6.44 9.62 3.30
C SER A 49 -7.22 10.10 4.53
N LYS A 50 -8.44 9.58 4.74
CA LYS A 50 -9.19 9.74 6.00
C LYS A 50 -10.02 8.49 6.27
N VAL A 51 -10.12 8.08 7.54
CA VAL A 51 -10.92 6.94 7.98
C VAL A 51 -11.70 7.33 9.23
N GLU A 52 -13.02 7.23 9.18
CA GLU A 52 -13.93 7.54 10.28
C GLU A 52 -14.90 6.38 10.49
N ILE A 53 -14.89 5.79 11.68
CA ILE A 53 -15.78 4.67 12.03
C ILE A 53 -17.00 5.26 12.74
N ALA A 54 -18.19 4.96 12.25
CA ALA A 54 -19.46 5.40 12.83
C ALA A 54 -20.56 4.36 12.54
N ASP A 55 -21.41 4.10 13.53
CA ASP A 55 -22.67 3.36 13.37
C ASP A 55 -22.54 1.99 12.63
N GLY A 56 -21.53 1.20 12.97
CA GLY A 56 -21.28 -0.11 12.34
C GLY A 56 -20.79 -0.04 10.88
N SER A 57 -20.41 1.15 10.44
CA SER A 57 -19.86 1.43 9.12
C SER A 57 -18.52 2.17 9.25
N VAL A 58 -17.81 2.24 8.13
CA VAL A 58 -16.60 3.03 7.99
C VAL A 58 -16.75 3.97 6.80
N HIS A 59 -16.51 5.26 7.05
CA HIS A 59 -16.41 6.31 6.05
C HIS A 59 -14.94 6.46 5.68
N VAL A 60 -14.64 6.36 4.40
CA VAL A 60 -13.28 6.36 3.88
C VAL A 60 -13.16 7.44 2.82
N THR A 61 -12.38 8.48 3.09
CA THR A 61 -11.97 9.43 2.04
C THR A 61 -10.73 8.86 1.36
N ARG A 62 -10.82 8.68 0.05
CA ARG A 62 -9.85 8.01 -0.81
C ARG A 62 -9.24 9.01 -1.77
N GLU A 63 -7.95 8.89 -2.00
CA GLU A 63 -7.25 9.64 -3.04
C GLU A 63 -7.46 8.97 -4.39
N VAL A 64 -7.97 9.73 -5.36
CA VAL A 64 -8.16 9.31 -6.75
C VAL A 64 -7.48 10.33 -7.68
N ASP A 65 -7.27 9.99 -8.95
CA ASP A 65 -6.49 10.86 -9.86
C ASP A 65 -7.04 12.29 -9.99
N GLY A 66 -8.36 12.45 -9.88
CA GLY A 66 -9.05 13.74 -9.97
C GLY A 66 -9.24 14.48 -8.65
N GLY A 67 -8.78 13.95 -7.52
CA GLY A 67 -9.00 14.53 -6.19
C GLY A 67 -9.31 13.48 -5.13
N ALA A 68 -10.41 13.67 -4.41
CA ALA A 68 -10.83 12.76 -3.33
C ALA A 68 -12.28 12.30 -3.49
N GLU A 69 -12.53 11.05 -3.13
CA GLU A 69 -13.84 10.40 -3.13
C GLU A 69 -14.13 9.86 -1.72
N THR A 70 -15.36 10.01 -1.21
CA THR A 70 -15.73 9.48 0.09
C THR A 70 -16.74 8.35 -0.06
N ASP A 71 -16.34 7.15 0.36
CA ASP A 71 -17.16 5.95 0.33
C ASP A 71 -17.63 5.58 1.74
N THR A 72 -18.80 4.95 1.83
CA THR A 72 -19.29 4.32 3.06
C THR A 72 -19.36 2.81 2.88
N LEU A 73 -18.67 2.09 3.75
CA LEU A 73 -18.61 0.63 3.75
C LEU A 73 -19.22 0.11 5.05
N LYS A 74 -20.06 -0.92 4.96
CA LYS A 74 -20.50 -1.65 6.15
C LYS A 74 -19.33 -2.46 6.70
N LEU A 75 -19.21 -2.55 8.02
CA LEU A 75 -18.30 -3.52 8.63
C LEU A 75 -18.89 -4.95 8.46
N PRO A 76 -18.04 -5.97 8.23
CA PRO A 76 -16.59 -5.89 8.21
C PRO A 76 -16.00 -5.38 6.89
N ALA A 77 -14.85 -4.69 6.95
CA ALA A 77 -14.24 -4.03 5.79
C ALA A 77 -12.70 -4.11 5.75
N ILE A 78 -12.13 -3.93 4.54
CA ILE A 78 -10.69 -3.86 4.30
C ILE A 78 -10.30 -2.44 3.89
N ILE A 79 -9.33 -1.83 4.57
CA ILE A 79 -8.84 -0.49 4.27
C ILE A 79 -7.36 -0.56 3.88
N THR A 80 -7.00 0.07 2.75
CA THR A 80 -5.59 0.31 2.41
C THR A 80 -5.24 1.78 2.54
N THR A 81 -4.19 2.07 3.31
CA THR A 81 -3.86 3.45 3.72
C THR A 81 -2.89 4.10 2.74
N ASP A 82 -3.20 5.33 2.35
CA ASP A 82 -2.26 6.20 1.64
C ASP A 82 -1.32 6.92 2.63
N LEU A 83 -0.21 7.45 2.13
CA LEU A 83 0.74 8.25 2.91
C LEU A 83 0.10 9.51 3.51
N ARG A 84 -0.98 10.03 2.91
CA ARG A 84 -1.71 11.21 3.38
C ARG A 84 -2.59 10.95 4.60
N LEU A 85 -2.77 9.70 5.02
CA LEU A 85 -3.70 9.35 6.10
C LEU A 85 -3.31 9.98 7.46
N ASN A 86 -2.03 9.87 7.82
CA ASN A 86 -1.51 10.36 9.10
C ASN A 86 0.02 10.50 9.08
N GLU A 87 0.56 11.04 10.17
CA GLU A 87 1.98 10.99 10.47
C GLU A 87 2.23 9.90 11.52
N PRO A 88 2.97 8.81 11.19
CA PRO A 88 3.28 7.76 12.15
C PRO A 88 4.10 8.29 13.32
N ARG A 89 3.61 8.06 14.55
CA ARG A 89 4.34 8.43 15.77
C ARG A 89 5.61 7.59 15.96
N TYR A 90 6.63 8.19 16.58
CA TYR A 90 7.81 7.44 17.05
C TYR A 90 7.47 6.49 18.21
N ALA A 91 8.14 5.33 18.25
CA ALA A 91 8.08 4.41 19.37
C ALA A 91 8.99 4.91 20.50
N SER A 92 8.42 5.13 21.69
CA SER A 92 9.21 5.50 22.87
C SER A 92 10.03 4.33 23.39
N LEU A 93 11.19 4.60 24.02
CA LEU A 93 12.05 3.58 24.61
C LEU A 93 11.30 2.63 25.58
N PRO A 94 10.41 3.13 26.48
CA PRO A 94 9.62 2.24 27.32
C PRO A 94 8.70 1.30 26.52
N ASN A 95 8.12 1.77 25.42
CA ASN A 95 7.27 0.94 24.56
C ASN A 95 8.06 -0.11 23.79
N ILE A 96 9.30 0.21 23.39
CA ILE A 96 10.21 -0.77 22.77
C ILE A 96 10.55 -1.89 23.74
N MET A 97 10.85 -1.56 25.00
CA MET A 97 11.15 -2.58 26.02
C MET A 97 9.94 -3.46 26.33
N LYS A 98 8.74 -2.87 26.44
CA LYS A 98 7.48 -3.62 26.61
C LYS A 98 7.13 -4.50 25.41
N ALA A 99 7.50 -4.10 24.19
CA ALA A 99 7.21 -4.87 22.99
C ALA A 99 7.98 -6.20 22.97
N LYS A 100 9.23 -6.22 23.47
CA LYS A 100 10.07 -7.44 23.52
C LYS A 100 9.48 -8.55 24.38
N SER A 101 8.66 -8.22 25.38
CA SER A 101 8.04 -9.21 26.26
C SER A 101 6.64 -9.62 25.82
N LYS A 102 6.09 -9.03 24.74
CA LYS A 102 4.77 -9.43 24.23
C LYS A 102 4.86 -10.81 23.58
N PRO A 103 3.88 -11.69 23.81
CA PRO A 103 3.80 -12.95 23.09
C PRO A 103 3.75 -12.72 21.58
N MET A 104 4.57 -13.45 20.83
CA MET A 104 4.57 -13.44 19.36
C MET A 104 4.32 -14.87 18.88
N ALA A 105 3.09 -15.14 18.47
CA ALA A 105 2.73 -16.41 17.88
C ALA A 105 3.44 -16.55 16.53
N THR A 106 4.20 -17.64 16.37
CA THR A 106 4.85 -17.98 15.09
C THR A 106 4.13 -19.17 14.50
N LYS A 107 3.52 -18.99 13.34
CA LYS A 107 2.82 -20.03 12.57
C LYS A 107 3.42 -20.10 11.18
N ALA A 108 3.54 -21.30 10.63
CA ALA A 108 3.94 -21.55 9.26
C ALA A 108 2.74 -21.43 8.31
N PRO A 109 2.94 -21.15 7.02
CA PRO A 109 1.85 -21.20 6.03
C PRO A 109 1.12 -22.55 5.98
N ALA A 110 1.83 -23.65 6.29
CA ALA A 110 1.27 -24.99 6.37
C ALA A 110 0.20 -25.13 7.47
N ASP A 111 0.34 -24.38 8.58
CA ASP A 111 -0.64 -24.39 9.69
C ASP A 111 -2.00 -23.80 9.25
N PHE A 112 -2.01 -22.99 8.19
CA PHE A 112 -3.21 -22.42 7.59
C PHE A 112 -3.70 -23.20 6.36
N GLY A 113 -3.03 -24.29 5.98
CA GLY A 113 -3.35 -25.06 4.77
C GLY A 113 -3.23 -24.26 3.47
N VAL A 114 -2.36 -23.24 3.42
CA VAL A 114 -2.20 -22.37 2.24
C VAL A 114 -1.02 -22.83 1.39
N ASP A 115 -1.30 -23.18 0.13
CA ASP A 115 -0.28 -23.36 -0.88
C ASP A 115 0.36 -22.01 -1.27
N VAL A 116 1.66 -21.90 -1.00
CA VAL A 116 2.49 -20.73 -1.29
C VAL A 116 3.37 -20.91 -2.53
N THR A 117 3.13 -21.96 -3.32
CA THR A 117 3.85 -22.20 -4.57
C THR A 117 3.76 -20.96 -5.48
N PRO A 118 4.90 -20.41 -5.94
CA PRO A 118 4.91 -19.24 -6.82
C PRO A 118 4.13 -19.52 -8.12
N ARG A 119 3.24 -18.59 -8.48
CA ARG A 119 2.51 -18.62 -9.76
C ARG A 119 3.18 -17.81 -10.87
N LEU A 120 4.18 -17.01 -10.49
CA LEU A 120 4.96 -16.18 -11.39
C LEU A 120 6.43 -16.50 -11.18
N THR A 121 7.21 -16.45 -12.25
CA THR A 121 8.65 -16.68 -12.23
C THR A 121 9.36 -15.43 -12.73
N THR A 122 10.18 -14.83 -11.88
CA THR A 122 11.04 -13.71 -12.26
C THR A 122 12.19 -14.24 -13.12
N LEU A 123 12.16 -13.94 -14.42
CA LEU A 123 13.19 -14.42 -15.34
C LEU A 123 14.48 -13.61 -15.26
N LYS A 124 14.36 -12.30 -15.02
CA LYS A 124 15.50 -11.38 -15.04
C LYS A 124 15.18 -10.12 -14.25
N VAL A 125 16.18 -9.61 -13.53
CA VAL A 125 16.19 -8.27 -12.93
C VAL A 125 17.44 -7.56 -13.43
N VAL A 126 17.31 -6.33 -13.90
CA VAL A 126 18.43 -5.50 -14.35
C VAL A 126 18.29 -4.11 -13.78
N GLU A 127 19.42 -3.44 -13.59
CA GLU A 127 19.42 -2.02 -13.24
C GLU A 127 18.77 -1.19 -14.36
N PRO A 128 18.03 -0.12 -14.01
CA PRO A 128 17.51 0.81 -15.00
C PRO A 128 18.65 1.51 -15.73
N ALA A 129 18.37 2.00 -16.95
CA ALA A 129 19.36 2.76 -17.71
C ALA A 129 19.82 4.00 -16.90
N LYS A 130 21.13 4.16 -16.76
CA LYS A 130 21.71 5.36 -16.12
C LYS A 130 21.30 6.59 -16.92
N ARG A 131 20.77 7.60 -16.22
CA ARG A 131 20.41 8.90 -16.83
C ARG A 131 21.68 9.52 -17.43
N SER A 132 21.61 9.98 -18.68
CA SER A 132 22.70 10.72 -19.31
C SER A 132 22.94 12.05 -18.59
N ALA A 133 24.19 12.52 -18.60
CA ALA A 133 24.53 13.82 -18.03
C ALA A 133 23.67 14.92 -18.68
N GLY A 134 23.10 15.80 -17.85
CA GLY A 134 22.38 16.97 -18.30
C GLY A 134 23.33 18.11 -18.73
N ILE A 135 22.75 19.13 -19.35
CA ILE A 135 23.46 20.36 -19.73
C ILE A 135 22.99 21.47 -18.78
N LYS A 136 23.93 22.25 -18.24
CA LYS A 136 23.62 23.50 -17.53
C LYS A 136 23.63 24.64 -18.54
N VAL A 137 22.62 25.50 -18.50
CA VAL A 137 22.48 26.68 -19.36
C VAL A 137 22.63 27.94 -18.52
N ALA A 138 23.08 29.03 -19.13
CA ALA A 138 23.38 30.27 -18.43
C ALA A 138 22.13 31.10 -18.09
N ASP A 139 21.09 31.01 -18.92
CA ASP A 139 19.88 31.81 -18.80
C ASP A 139 18.63 31.12 -19.38
N VAL A 140 17.49 31.81 -19.29
CA VAL A 140 16.18 31.32 -19.74
C VAL A 140 16.10 31.24 -21.27
N ASP A 141 16.76 32.15 -21.99
CA ASP A 141 16.71 32.18 -23.46
C ASP A 141 17.44 30.96 -24.04
N GLU A 142 18.60 30.62 -23.47
CA GLU A 142 19.34 29.41 -23.82
C GLU A 142 18.55 28.15 -23.47
N LEU A 143 17.85 28.14 -22.32
CA LEU A 143 16.96 27.02 -21.95
C LEU A 143 15.85 26.83 -22.98
N VAL A 144 15.11 27.90 -23.31
CA VAL A 144 14.00 27.85 -24.29
C VAL A 144 14.52 27.44 -25.67
N GLY A 145 15.67 27.97 -26.09
CA GLY A 145 16.33 27.59 -27.35
C GLY A 145 16.67 26.10 -27.40
N LYS A 146 17.24 25.54 -26.31
CA LYS A 146 17.52 24.10 -26.19
C LYS A 146 16.25 23.26 -26.22
N LEU A 147 15.21 23.67 -25.49
CA LEU A 147 13.93 22.95 -25.46
C LEU A 147 13.23 22.94 -26.82
N LYS A 148 13.27 24.04 -27.57
CA LYS A 148 12.79 24.11 -28.96
C LYS A 148 13.58 23.22 -29.90
N THR A 149 14.93 23.24 -29.78
CA THR A 149 15.81 22.37 -30.57
C THR A 149 15.53 20.88 -30.28
N MET A 150 15.18 20.55 -29.04
CA MET A 150 14.81 19.19 -28.63
C MET A 150 13.35 18.82 -28.96
N GLY A 151 12.55 19.76 -29.50
CA GLY A 151 11.14 19.52 -29.84
C GLY A 151 10.20 19.34 -28.64
N VAL A 152 10.64 19.70 -27.44
CA VAL A 152 9.87 19.56 -26.18
C VAL A 152 8.98 20.79 -25.94
N ALA A 153 9.37 21.94 -26.50
CA ALA A 153 8.58 23.16 -26.51
C ALA A 153 8.39 23.63 -27.96
N LYS A 154 7.22 24.18 -28.28
CA LYS A 154 6.98 24.89 -29.54
C LYS A 154 7.57 26.30 -29.49
#